data_AF-A0A1C5UEI7-F1
#
_entry.id   AF-A0A1C5UEI7-F1
#
_cell.length_a   1.000
_cell.length_b   1.000
_cell.length_c   1.000
_cell.angle_alpha   90.00
_cell.angle_beta   90.00
_cell.angle_gamma   90.00
#
_symmetry.space_group_name_H-M   'P 1'
#
loop_
_entity.id
_entity.type
_entity.pdbx_description
1 polymer ?
#
loop_
_entity_poly.entity_id
_entity_poly.type
_entity_poly.pdbx_seq_one_letter_code
_entity_poly.pdbx_strand_id
1 'polypeptide(L)' 'MLFNDLVLSCQLWTYLADINGQAQERLQIIIGQMQETESITEKMKEDNQWEWIRRMGSIYNRAEEIMLNELIYR' A
#
# COMPACT_ATOMS: atom_id res chain seq x y z
N MET A 1 -10.84 -24.61 3.14
CA MET A 1 -11.95 -24.57 4.12
C MET A 1 -11.90 -23.33 5.01
N LEU A 2 -10.82 -22.53 4.99
CA LEU A 2 -10.64 -21.31 5.80
C LEU A 2 -11.80 -20.30 5.76
N PHE A 3 -12.38 -20.04 4.58
CA PHE A 3 -13.50 -19.10 4.44
C PHE A 3 -14.74 -19.57 5.22
N ASN A 4 -15.14 -20.83 5.04
CA ASN A 4 -16.29 -21.39 5.75
C ASN A 4 -16.03 -21.42 7.26
N ASP A 5 -14.81 -21.73 7.70
CA ASP A 5 -14.44 -21.74 9.11
C ASP A 5 -14.52 -20.34 9.73
N LEU A 6 -14.03 -19.31 9.03
CA LEU A 6 -14.08 -17.91 9.49
C LEU A 6 -15.49 -17.32 9.50
N VAL A 7 -16.34 -17.74 8.56
CA VAL A 7 -17.76 -17.35 8.52
C VAL A 7 -18.49 -17.99 9.70
N LEU A 8 -18.27 -19.28 9.93
CA LEU A 8 -18.91 -20.02 11.03
C LEU A 8 -18.41 -19.58 12.40
N SER A 9 -17.16 -19.12 12.51
CA SER A 9 -16.61 -18.53 13.75
C SER A 9 -16.94 -17.05 13.94
N CYS A 10 -17.65 -16.41 12.99
CA CYS A 10 -17.92 -14.97 12.97
C CYS A 10 -16.66 -14.08 13.03
N GLN A 11 -15.50 -14.61 12.63
CA GLN A 11 -14.21 -13.89 12.67
C GLN A 11 -13.76 -13.37 11.30
N LEU A 12 -14.55 -13.64 10.25
CA LEU A 12 -14.22 -13.21 8.88
C LEU A 12 -13.88 -11.71 8.80
N TRP A 13 -14.68 -10.85 9.42
CA TRP A 13 -14.47 -9.41 9.40
C TRP A 13 -13.16 -9.01 10.08
N THR A 14 -12.84 -9.60 11.23
CA THR A 14 -11.59 -9.33 11.95
C THR A 14 -10.38 -9.78 11.15
N TYR A 15 -10.45 -10.96 10.54
CA TYR A 15 -9.39 -11.50 9.71
C TYR A 15 -9.13 -10.63 8.46
N LEU A 16 -10.19 -10.21 7.77
CA LEU A 16 -10.08 -9.32 6.62
C LEU A 16 -9.53 -7.94 7.02
N ALA A 17 -9.96 -7.39 8.15
CA ALA A 17 -9.45 -6.11 8.65
C ALA A 17 -7.97 -6.18 9.01
N ASP A 18 -7.52 -7.30 9.61
CA ASP A 18 -6.13 -7.52 9.96
C ASP A 18 -5.24 -7.62 8.71
N ILE A 19 -5.62 -8.43 7.72
CA ILE A 19 -4.89 -8.52 6.45
C ILE A 19 -4.87 -7.18 5.72
N ASN A 20 -6.00 -6.46 5.70
CA ASN A 20 -6.05 -5.14 5.10
C ASN A 20 -5.12 -4.14 5.82
N GLY A 21 -5.02 -4.24 7.15
CA GLY A 21 -4.06 -3.47 7.94
C GLY A 21 -2.61 -3.78 7.56
N GLN A 22 -2.25 -5.06 7.49
CA GLN A 22 -0.92 -5.51 7.09
C GLN A 22 -0.56 -5.06 5.66
N ALA A 23 -1.50 -5.19 4.73
CA ALA A 23 -1.39 -4.71 3.35
C ALA A 23 -1.09 -3.20 3.31
N GLN A 24 -1.86 -2.42 4.06
CA GLN A 24 -1.71 -0.97 4.12
C GLN A 24 -0.36 -0.56 4.71
N GLU A 25 0.05 -1.19 5.82
CA GLU A 25 1.37 -0.92 6.44
C GLU A 25 2.50 -1.20 5.45
N ARG A 26 2.43 -2.33 4.75
CA ARG A 26 3.44 -2.71 3.76
C ARG A 26 3.51 -1.72 2.61
N LEU A 27 2.36 -1.28 2.10
CA LEU A 27 2.26 -0.28 1.05
C LEU A 27 2.92 1.04 1.48
N GLN A 28 2.67 1.51 2.71
CA GLN A 28 3.27 2.73 3.25
C GLN A 28 4.79 2.62 3.35
N ILE A 29 5.32 1.47 3.76
CA ILE A 29 6.77 1.23 3.82
C ILE A 29 7.40 1.35 2.42
N ILE A 30 6.80 0.73 1.40
CA ILE A 30 7.33 0.76 0.02
C ILE A 30 7.27 2.19 -0.54
N ILE A 31 6.18 2.91 -0.30
CA ILE A 31 6.05 4.31 -0.70
C ILE A 31 7.16 5.16 -0.06
N GLY A 32 7.39 5.03 1.24
CA GLY A 32 8.45 5.77 1.94
C GLY A 32 9.84 5.50 1.35
N GLN A 33 10.17 4.23 1.10
CA GLN A 33 11.44 3.84 0.48
C GLN A 33 11.61 4.42 -0.93
N MET A 34 10.54 4.44 -1.73
CA MET A 34 10.56 5.03 -3.07
C MET A 34 10.67 6.55 -3.03
N GLN A 35 10.00 7.21 -2.09
CA GLN A 35 10.10 8.65 -1.90
C GLN A 35 11.53 9.08 -1.53
N GLU A 36 12.20 8.35 -0.64
CA GLU A 36 13.60 8.57 -0.30
C GLU A 36 14.52 8.38 -1.51
N THR A 37 14.31 7.31 -2.27
CA THR A 37 15.11 6.98 -3.46
C THR A 37 14.96 8.05 -4.57
N GLU A 38 13.73 8.52 -4.80
CA GLU A 38 13.43 9.52 -5.82
C GLU A 38 13.58 10.97 -5.31
N SER A 39 14.05 11.15 -4.07
CA SER A 39 14.24 12.45 -3.40
C SER A 39 12.99 13.34 -3.46
N ILE A 40 11.79 12.74 -3.40
CA ILE A 40 10.54 13.50 -3.37
C ILE A 40 10.39 14.08 -1.97
N THR A 41 10.61 15.38 -1.86
CA THR A 41 10.55 16.11 -0.59
C THR A 41 9.28 16.94 -0.47
N GLU A 42 8.85 17.22 0.75
CA GLU A 42 7.72 18.13 1.01
C GLU A 42 7.95 19.52 0.38
N LYS A 43 9.22 19.95 0.24
CA LYS A 43 9.58 21.19 -0.47
C LYS A 43 9.16 21.18 -1.96
N MET A 44 9.23 20.02 -2.61
CA MET A 44 8.77 19.89 -3.99
C MET A 44 7.27 20.12 -4.14
N LYS A 45 6.50 19.88 -3.08
CA LYS A 45 5.05 20.15 -3.03
C LYS A 45 4.76 21.65 -3.03
N GLU A 46 5.61 22.45 -2.38
CA GLU A 46 5.51 23.92 -2.35
C GLU A 46 5.96 24.53 -3.68
N ASP A 47 7.06 24.02 -4.25
CA ASP A 47 7.66 24.58 -5.48
C ASP A 47 6.92 24.13 -6.75
N ASN A 48 6.46 22.87 -6.81
CA ASN A 48 5.80 22.30 -7.98
C ASN A 48 4.81 21.19 -7.62
N GLN A 49 3.67 21.60 -7.06
CA GLN A 49 2.59 20.72 -6.61
C GLN A 49 2.11 19.71 -7.68
N TRP A 50 1.99 20.12 -8.95
CA TRP A 50 1.51 19.24 -10.01
C TRP A 50 2.48 18.11 -10.34
N GLU A 51 3.77 18.40 -10.40
CA GLU A 51 4.80 17.38 -10.60
C GLU A 51 4.91 16.47 -9.37
N TRP A 52 4.76 17.01 -8.16
CA TRP A 52 4.70 16.21 -6.94
C TRP A 52 3.54 15.21 -6.97
N ILE A 53 2.32 15.64 -7.32
CA ILE A 53 1.15 14.76 -7.43
C ILE A 53 1.40 13.67 -8.48
N ARG A 54 1.97 14.03 -9.63
CA ARG A 54 2.27 13.07 -10.70
C ARG A 54 3.27 12.01 -10.25
N ARG A 55 4.36 12.41 -9.60
CA ARG A 55 5.39 11.47 -9.13
C ARG A 55 4.88 10.61 -7.98
N MET A 56 4.15 11.19 -7.04
CA MET A 56 3.50 10.44 -5.97
C MET A 56 2.51 9.41 -6.50
N GLY A 57 1.71 9.77 -7.52
CA GLY A 57 0.84 8.82 -8.19
C GLY A 57 1.61 7.68 -8.86
N SER A 58 2.73 7.98 -9.50
CA SER A 58 3.59 6.96 -10.10
C SER A 58 4.23 6.02 -9.07
N ILE A 59 4.66 6.56 -7.92
CA ILE A 59 5.19 5.75 -6.82
C ILE A 59 4.08 4.87 -6.24
N TYR A 60 2.89 5.44 -6.01
CA TYR A 60 1.76 4.70 -5.47
C TYR A 60 1.41 3.50 -6.35
N ASN A 61 1.26 3.70 -7.67
CA ASN A 61 0.95 2.60 -8.60
C ASN A 61 2.02 1.51 -8.57
N ARG A 62 3.31 1.87 -8.55
CA ARG A 62 4.41 0.90 -8.49
C ARG A 62 4.45 0.16 -7.15
N ALA A 63 4.19 0.86 -6.05
CA ALA A 63 4.14 0.27 -4.72
C ALA A 63 2.95 -0.70 -4.59
N GLU A 64 1.80 -0.36 -5.17
CA GLU A 64 0.62 -1.21 -5.24
C GLU A 64 0.89 -2.48 -6.07
N GLU A 65 1.52 -2.36 -7.24
CA GLU A 65 1.91 -3.52 -8.05
C GLU A 65 2.85 -4.48 -7.30
N ILE A 66 3.84 -3.95 -6.58
CA ILE A 66 4.76 -4.76 -5.75
C ILE A 66 3.97 -5.48 -4.65
N MET A 67 3.11 -4.75 -3.93
CA MET A 67 2.30 -5.31 -2.84
C MET A 67 1.34 -6.40 -3.33
N LEU A 68 0.66 -6.20 -4.46
CA LEU A 68 -0.23 -7.19 -5.06
C LEU A 68 0.53 -8.47 -5.47
N ASN A 69 1.74 -8.32 -5.99
CA ASN A 69 2.60 -9.45 -6.31
C ASN A 69 3.07 -10.23 -5.07
N GLU A 70 3.36 -9.52 -3.97
CA GLU A 70 3.80 -10.14 -2.72
C GLU A 70 2.66 -10.89 -2.00
N LEU A 71 1.43 -10.35 -2.03
CA LEU A 71 0.32 -10.80 -1.17
C LEU A 71 -0.80 -11.56 -1.89
N ILE A 72 -1.03 -11.33 -3.20
CA ILE A 72 -2.18 -11.91 -3.92
C ILE A 72 -1.76 -12.89 -5.02
N TYR A 73 -0.76 -12.56 -5.83
CA TYR A 73 -0.37 -13.38 -6.98
C TYR A 73 0.59 -14.55 -6.65
N ARG A 74 0.85 -14.77 -5.36
CA ARG A 74 1.73 -15.82 -4.86
C ARG A 74 0.93 -17.00 -4.33
#